data_AF-A0A0M3JK79-F1
#
_entry.id   AF-A0A0M3JK79-F1
#
_cell.length_a   1.000
_cell.length_b   1.000
_cell.length_c   1.000
_cell.angle_alpha   90.00
_cell.angle_beta   90.00
_cell.angle_gamma   90.00
#
_symmetry.space_group_name_H-M   'P 1'
#
loop_
_entity.id
_entity.type
_entity.pdbx_description
1 polymer ?
#
loop_
_entity_poly.entity_id
_entity_poly.type
_entity_poly.pdbx_seq_one_letter_code
_entity_poly.pdbx_strand_id
1 'polypeptide(L)' 'MYRKRGRIFIDRVAKSRLLISRFARPFIRNNSKILTHSFSRVVLQALLDAKKAGANVHIFVTEAQPDAAGN' A
#
# COMPACT_ATOMS: atom_id res chain seq x y z
N MET A 1 -24.85 -14.67 -18.40
CA MET A 1 -23.76 -15.36 -17.66
C MET A 1 -22.52 -14.48 -17.37
N TYR A 2 -22.06 -13.62 -18.28
CA TYR A 2 -20.82 -12.83 -18.13
C TYR A 2 -20.81 -11.81 -16.97
N ARG A 3 -21.95 -11.20 -16.62
CA ARG A 3 -22.07 -10.24 -15.51
C ARG A 3 -21.62 -10.80 -14.15
N LYS A 4 -21.89 -12.08 -13.86
CA LYS A 4 -21.55 -12.72 -12.58
C LYS A 4 -20.05 -12.93 -12.43
N ARG A 5 -19.36 -13.35 -13.51
CA ARG A 5 -17.90 -13.51 -13.52
C ARG A 5 -17.18 -12.17 -13.44
N GLY A 6 -17.68 -11.14 -14.12
CA GLY A 6 -17.13 -9.77 -14.03
C GLY A 6 -17.15 -9.22 -12.60
N ARG A 7 -18.28 -9.41 -11.88
CA ARG A 7 -18.38 -8.99 -10.47
C ARG A 7 -17.41 -9.73 -9.56
N ILE A 8 -17.30 -11.05 -9.70
CA ILE A 8 -16.35 -11.86 -8.93
C ILE A 8 -14.90 -11.43 -9.19
N PHE A 9 -14.57 -11.09 -10.45
CA PHE A 9 -13.25 -10.60 -10.80
C PHE A 9 -12.93 -9.27 -10.14
N ILE A 10 -13.84 -8.28 -10.24
CA ILE A 10 -13.68 -6.97 -9.60
C ILE A 10 -13.53 -7.12 -8.09
N ASP A 11 -14.35 -7.96 -7.45
CA ASP A 11 -14.26 -8.23 -6.02
C ASP A 11 -12.92 -8.85 -5.62
N ARG A 12 -12.36 -9.75 -6.42
CA ARG A 12 -11.03 -10.33 -6.17
C ARG A 12 -9.94 -9.26 -6.28
N VAL A 13 -9.96 -8.46 -7.34
CA VAL A 13 -8.97 -7.38 -7.55
C VAL A 13 -9.06 -6.33 -6.45
N ALA A 14 -10.28 -6.01 -5.99
CA ALA A 14 -10.49 -5.10 -4.86
C ALA A 14 -9.87 -5.66 -3.57
N LYS A 15 -9.99 -6.97 -3.31
CA LYS A 15 -9.41 -7.64 -2.14
C LYS A 15 -7.88 -7.75 -2.21
N SER A 16 -7.29 -7.81 -3.40
CA SER A 16 -5.84 -7.97 -3.57
C SER A 16 -5.02 -6.91 -2.81
N ARG A 17 -5.48 -5.65 -2.79
CA ARG A 17 -4.75 -4.58 -2.07
C ARG A 17 -4.67 -4.82 -0.56
N LEU A 18 -5.77 -5.31 0.02
CA LEU A 18 -5.86 -5.63 1.45
C LEU A 18 -5.02 -6.86 1.81
N LEU A 19 -4.93 -7.82 0.88
CA LEU A 19 -4.05 -8.98 1.04
C LEU A 19 -2.57 -8.54 1.01
N ILE A 20 -2.18 -7.71 0.04
CA ILE A 20 -0.82 -7.18 -0.05
C ILE A 20 -0.45 -6.42 1.23
N SER A 21 -1.33 -5.52 1.71
CA SER A 21 -1.05 -4.77 2.94
C SER A 21 -0.87 -5.70 4.14
N ARG A 22 -1.71 -6.74 4.28
CA ARG A 22 -1.61 -7.75 5.34
C ARG A 22 -0.29 -8.53 5.29
N PHE A 23 0.13 -8.98 4.11
CA PHE A 23 1.38 -9.72 3.95
C PHE A 23 2.62 -8.84 4.07
N ALA A 24 2.52 -7.54 3.79
CA ALA A 24 3.62 -6.59 3.94
C ALA A 24 3.89 -6.21 5.40
N ARG A 25 2.89 -6.26 6.30
CA ARG A 25 3.03 -5.81 7.71
C ARG A 25 4.25 -6.40 8.44
N PRO A 26 4.54 -7.71 8.37
CA PRO A 26 5.66 -8.30 9.11
C PRO A 26 7.04 -7.78 8.69
N PHE A 27 7.15 -7.22 7.47
CA PHE A 27 8.40 -6.65 6.97
C PHE A 27 8.62 -5.22 7.46
N ILE A 28 7.59 -4.54 7.95
CA ILE A 28 7.66 -3.17 8.46
C ILE A 28 8.02 -3.23 9.94
N ARG A 29 9.32 -3.13 10.24
CA ARG A 29 9.85 -3.18 11.61
C ARG A 29 9.70 -1.84 12.33
N ASN A 30 9.57 -1.89 13.66
CA ASN A 30 9.60 -0.71 14.50
C ASN A 30 10.93 0.06 14.36
N ASN A 31 10.84 1.38 14.40
CA ASN A 31 11.92 2.35 14.20
C ASN A 31 12.69 2.20 12.88
N SER A 32 12.04 1.62 11.85
CA SER A 32 12.63 1.55 10.51
C SER A 32 12.45 2.86 9.74
N LYS A 33 13.41 3.12 8.84
CA LYS A 33 13.37 4.21 7.86
C LYS A 33 13.05 3.61 6.50
N ILE A 34 11.95 4.03 5.89
CA ILE A 34 11.44 3.48 4.63
C ILE A 34 11.52 4.59 3.58
N LEU A 35 12.10 4.28 2.42
CA LEU A 35 12.07 5.16 1.26
C LEU A 35 10.99 4.68 0.29
N THR A 36 10.09 5.55 -0.12
CA THR A 36 9.07 5.29 -1.13
C THR A 36 9.25 6.23 -2.31
N HIS A 37 9.21 5.68 -3.52
CA HIS A 37 9.23 6.48 -4.73
C HIS A 37 7.80 6.82 -5.16
N SER A 38 7.53 8.12 -5.35
CA SER A 38 6.22 8.62 -5.78
C SER A 38 5.06 8.18 -4.88
N PHE A 39 3.82 8.38 -5.34
CA PHE A 39 2.61 7.94 -4.67
C PHE A 39 2.15 6.56 -5.17
N SER A 40 1.98 5.64 -4.22
CA SER A 40 1.34 4.34 -4.49
C SER A 40 0.25 4.06 -3.47
N ARG A 41 -0.97 3.84 -3.98
CA ARG A 41 -2.15 3.50 -3.16
C ARG A 41 -1.96 2.22 -2.35
N VAL A 42 -1.18 1.27 -2.87
CA VAL A 42 -0.92 -0.02 -2.19
C VAL A 42 0.11 0.17 -1.08
N VAL A 43 1.16 0.93 -1.34
CA VAL A 43 2.20 1.26 -0.35
C VAL A 43 1.61 2.06 0.80
N LEU A 44 0.80 3.08 0.50
CA LEU A 44 0.09 3.86 1.51
C LEU A 44 -0.79 2.96 2.39
N GLN A 45 -1.57 2.05 1.79
CA GLN A 45 -2.40 1.12 2.56
C GLN A 45 -1.57 0.22 3.47
N ALA A 46 -0.43 -0.29 3.00
CA ALA A 46 0.47 -1.12 3.80
C ALA A 46 1.06 -0.35 4.99
N LEU A 47 1.49 0.91 4.77
CA LEU A 47 2.03 1.77 5.83
C LEU A 47 0.97 2.15 6.85
N LEU A 48 -0.25 2.49 6.41
CA LEU A 48 -1.38 2.76 7.30
C LEU A 48 -1.75 1.54 8.14
N ASP A 49 -1.77 0.36 7.52
CA ASP A 49 -2.04 -0.90 8.20
C ASP A 49 -0.96 -1.26 9.23
N ALA A 50 0.31 -1.00 8.91
CA ALA A 50 1.41 -1.19 9.85
C ALA A 50 1.33 -0.19 11.01
N LYS A 51 1.00 1.08 10.74
CA LYS A 51 0.80 2.10 11.79
C LYS A 51 -0.35 1.73 12.73
N LYS A 52 -1.47 1.24 12.20
CA LYS A 52 -2.61 0.71 12.99
C LYS A 52 -2.22 -0.49 13.85
N ALA A 53 -1.25 -1.30 13.40
CA ALA A 53 -0.69 -2.41 14.18
C ALA A 53 0.34 -1.95 15.23
N GLY A 54 0.59 -0.64 15.37
CA GLY A 54 1.52 -0.07 16.35
C GLY A 54 2.94 0.14 15.83
N ALA A 55 3.18 -0.03 14.52
CA ALA A 55 4.49 0.22 13.95
C ALA A 55 4.83 1.73 13.98
N ASN A 56 5.99 2.07 14.53
CA ASN A 56 6.56 3.41 14.48
C ASN A 56 7.65 3.44 13.40
N VAL A 57 7.41 4.15 12.30
CA VAL A 57 8.33 4.21 11.15
C VAL A 57 8.47 5.62 10.64
N HIS A 58 9.63 5.92 10.07
CA HIS A 58 9.90 7.18 9.40
C HIS A 58 9.92 6.94 7.89
N ILE A 59 9.20 7.75 7.13
CA ILE A 59 8.99 7.54 5.69
C ILE A 59 9.59 8.72 4.95
N PHE A 60 10.48 8.43 4.01
CA PHE A 60 10.98 9.39 3.03
C PHE A 60 10.26 9.16 1.71
N VAL A 61 9.71 10.22 1.12
CA VAL A 61 9.06 10.16 -0.19
C VAL A 61 9.88 10.98 -1.18
N THR A 62 10.18 10.41 -2.35
CA THR A 62 10.79 11.19 -3.43
C THR A 62 9.71 11.99 -4.15
N GLU A 63 9.98 13.25 -4.47
CA GLU A 63 9.06 14.16 -5.16
C GLU A 63 8.50 13.61 -6.49
N ALA A 64 9.24 12.73 -7.17
CA ALA A 64 8.80 12.05 -8.41
C ALA A 64 8.45 13.02 -9.56
N GLN A 65 9.43 13.85 -9.93
CA GLN A 65 9.39 14.67 -11.15
C GLN A 65 9.27 13.79 -12.41
N PRO A 66 8.55 14.24 -13.47
CA PRO A 66 8.01 15.59 -13.69
C PRO A 66 6.63 15.87 -13.07
N ASP A 67 5.88 14.83 -12.67
CA ASP A 67 4.49 14.98 -12.22
C ASP A 67 4.36 15.41 -10.75
N ALA A 68 5.49 15.55 -10.03
CA ALA A 68 5.58 15.88 -8.61
C ALA A 68 4.67 15.00 -7.72
N ALA A 69 4.40 13.76 -8.15
CA ALA A 69 3.40 12.89 -7.54
C ALA A 69 3.79 12.38 -6.14
N GLY A 70 4.97 12.73 -5.63
CA GLY A 70 5.43 12.42 -4.28
C GLY A 70 5.19 13.52 -3.23
N ASN A 71 4.64 14.68 -3.60
CA ASN A 71 4.29 15.79 -2.68
C ASN A 71 2.83 15.75 -2.23
#